data_AF-A0AAW3QZT0-F1
#
_entry.id   AF-A0AAW3QZT0-F1
#
_cell.length_a   1.000
_cell.length_b   1.000
_cell.length_c   1.000
_cell.angle_alpha   90.00
_cell.angle_beta   90.00
_cell.angle_gamma   90.00
#
_symmetry.space_group_name_H-M   'P 1'
#
loop_
_entity.id
_entity.type
_entity.pdbx_description
1 polymer ?
#
loop_
_entity_poly.entity_id
_entity_poly.type
_entity_poly.pdbx_seq_one_letter_code
_entity_poly.pdbx_strand_id
1 'polypeptide(L)'
;MVEGSAAIWYISKDIEMSFSAESIVAISPLDSLVWSRGRQKNLFQRDYILESYKPKLKRKFGYFGMPVLKGHRIVGRVAPRKSGETLFIEAQEFDDSISPDEIELLLQKLSTWASCSHVIMERD
;
A
#
# COMPACT_ATOMS: atom_id res chain seq x y z
N MET A 1 -11.91 21.64 3.45
CA MET A 1 -12.93 20.80 2.79
C MET A 1 -12.21 19.72 2.00
N VAL A 2 -12.73 18.49 1.94
CA VAL A 2 -12.16 17.43 1.07
C VAL A 2 -12.90 17.50 -0.26
N GLU A 3 -12.17 17.86 -1.31
CA GLU A 3 -12.72 18.01 -2.66
C GLU A 3 -13.39 16.70 -3.13
N GLY A 4 -14.57 16.80 -3.73
CA GLY A 4 -15.33 15.64 -4.23
C GLY A 4 -16.03 14.80 -3.16
N SER A 5 -15.99 15.17 -1.88
CA SER A 5 -16.65 14.43 -0.79
C SER A 5 -17.93 15.12 -0.29
N ALA A 6 -19.03 14.37 -0.21
CA ALA A 6 -20.28 14.81 0.44
C ALA A 6 -20.28 14.59 1.96
N ALA A 7 -19.18 14.09 2.54
CA ALA A 7 -19.08 13.78 3.97
C ALA A 7 -18.53 14.96 4.79
N ILE A 8 -18.85 14.97 6.10
CA ILE A 8 -18.24 15.90 7.06
C ILE A 8 -16.88 15.36 7.47
N TRP A 9 -15.86 16.21 7.41
CA TRP A 9 -14.48 15.87 7.77
C TRP A 9 -14.00 16.76 8.92
N TYR A 10 -13.22 16.18 9.82
CA TYR A 10 -12.64 16.86 10.97
C TYR A 10 -11.12 16.88 10.84
N ILE A 11 -10.52 17.96 11.29
CA ILE A 11 -9.08 18.14 11.37
C ILE A 11 -8.74 18.71 12.74
N SER A 12 -7.57 18.36 13.29
CA SER A 12 -7.10 19.00 14.52
C SER A 12 -6.88 20.49 14.29
N LYS A 13 -7.19 21.32 15.29
CA LYS A 13 -6.96 22.77 15.22
C LYS A 13 -5.47 23.11 15.20
N ASP A 14 -4.65 22.24 15.80
CA ASP A 14 -3.22 22.45 15.98
C ASP A 14 -2.39 21.69 14.93
N ILE A 15 -2.98 21.39 13.77
CA ILE A 15 -2.27 20.66 12.72
C ILE A 15 -1.31 21.59 11.99
N GLU A 16 -0.01 21.31 12.09
CA GLU A 16 0.99 21.88 11.19
C GLU A 16 1.22 20.88 10.04
N MET A 17 0.78 21.28 8.86
CA MET A 17 0.92 20.48 7.65
C MET A 17 2.27 20.75 7.00
N SER A 18 3.21 19.83 7.17
CA SER A 18 4.40 19.73 6.33
C SER A 18 4.39 18.38 5.62
N PHE A 19 4.49 18.40 4.29
CA PHE A 19 4.60 17.19 3.48
C PHE A 19 5.87 17.27 2.66
N SER A 20 6.68 16.22 2.71
CA SER A 20 7.67 15.96 1.67
C SER A 20 6.99 15.16 0.57
N ALA A 21 6.96 15.69 -0.64
CA ALA A 21 6.07 15.24 -1.70
C ALA A 21 6.49 13.93 -2.39
N GLU A 22 7.65 13.36 -2.08
CA GLU A 22 8.33 12.48 -3.03
C GLU A 22 8.55 11.04 -2.56
N SER A 23 8.31 10.69 -1.29
CA SER A 23 8.61 9.34 -0.83
C SER A 23 7.48 8.35 -1.11
N ILE A 24 7.79 7.27 -1.84
CA ILE A 24 6.93 6.09 -1.99
C ILE A 24 7.01 5.18 -0.75
N VAL A 25 5.86 4.67 -0.30
CA VAL A 25 5.76 3.84 0.92
C VAL A 25 4.61 2.82 0.84
N ALA A 26 4.83 1.60 1.31
CA ALA A 26 3.77 0.61 1.47
C ALA A 26 3.06 0.84 2.82
N ILE A 27 1.74 0.93 2.78
CA ILE A 27 0.89 1.10 3.96
C ILE A 27 0.46 -0.28 4.46
N SER A 28 0.52 -0.48 5.78
CA SER A 28 -0.10 -1.65 6.40
C SER A 28 -1.56 -1.78 5.97
N PRO A 29 -2.04 -2.96 5.58
CA PRO A 29 -3.43 -3.13 5.17
C PRO A 29 -4.41 -2.99 6.36
N LEU A 30 -3.88 -2.89 7.58
CA LEU A 30 -4.62 -2.63 8.82
C LEU A 30 -4.47 -1.19 9.30
N ASP A 31 -3.84 -0.31 8.51
CA ASP A 31 -3.72 1.11 8.84
C ASP A 31 -5.10 1.80 8.77
N SER A 32 -5.36 2.69 9.73
CA SER A 32 -6.59 3.46 9.83
C SER A 32 -6.91 4.29 8.56
N LEU A 33 -5.90 4.59 7.74
CA LEU A 33 -6.05 5.29 6.48
C LEU A 33 -6.78 4.45 5.42
N VAL A 34 -6.56 3.13 5.41
CA VAL A 34 -7.02 2.24 4.32
C VAL A 34 -7.95 1.11 4.77
N TRP A 35 -8.09 0.85 6.08
CA TRP A 35 -8.91 -0.25 6.59
C TRP A 35 -10.42 -0.13 6.29
N SER A 36 -10.93 1.10 6.09
CA SER A 36 -12.34 1.37 5.82
C SER A 36 -12.57 1.50 4.32
N ARG A 37 -13.22 0.50 3.72
CA ARG A 37 -13.46 0.43 2.27
C ARG A 37 -14.16 1.67 1.71
N GLY A 38 -15.20 2.16 2.40
CA GLY A 38 -15.95 3.33 1.97
C GLY A 38 -15.09 4.61 2.01
N ARG A 39 -14.30 4.78 3.08
CA ARG A 39 -13.40 5.92 3.23
C ARG A 39 -12.28 5.88 2.19
N GLN A 40 -11.69 4.72 1.97
CA GLN A 40 -10.63 4.53 0.99
C GLN A 40 -11.11 4.83 -0.43
N LYS A 41 -12.30 4.33 -0.81
CA LYS A 41 -12.90 4.63 -2.10
C LYS A 41 -13.13 6.12 -2.28
N ASN A 42 -13.63 6.81 -1.25
CA ASN A 42 -13.87 8.25 -1.31
C ASN A 42 -12.58 9.09 -1.39
N LEU A 43 -11.54 8.71 -0.64
CA LEU A 43 -10.28 9.47 -0.58
C LEU A 43 -9.35 9.19 -1.75
N PHE A 44 -9.25 7.93 -2.17
CA PHE A 44 -8.23 7.48 -3.11
C PHE A 44 -8.79 6.92 -4.42
N GLN A 45 -10.12 6.82 -4.55
CA GLN A 45 -10.79 6.31 -5.75
C GLN A 45 -10.31 4.90 -6.16
N ARG A 46 -9.96 4.07 -5.18
CA ARG A 46 -9.48 2.70 -5.38
C ARG A 46 -10.33 1.71 -4.59
N ASP A 47 -10.75 0.66 -5.28
CA ASP A 47 -11.35 -0.51 -4.65
C ASP A 47 -10.24 -1.45 -4.20
N TYR A 48 -9.99 -1.49 -2.90
CA TYR A 48 -9.03 -2.40 -2.28
C TYR A 48 -9.71 -3.23 -1.21
N ILE A 49 -9.34 -4.51 -1.17
CA ILE A 49 -9.86 -5.48 -0.22
C ILE A 49 -8.69 -6.31 0.27
N LEU A 50 -8.47 -6.31 1.58
CA LEU A 50 -7.55 -7.25 2.22
C LEU A 50 -8.09 -8.68 2.05
N GLU A 51 -7.26 -9.58 1.53
CA GLU A 51 -7.65 -10.95 1.18
C GLU A 51 -7.10 -12.02 2.14
N SER A 52 -6.53 -11.61 3.28
CA SER A 52 -6.03 -12.53 4.33
C SER A 52 -7.11 -13.49 4.81
N TYR A 53 -8.36 -13.01 4.89
CA TYR A 53 -9.53 -13.78 5.29
C TYR A 53 -10.10 -14.69 4.17
N LYS A 54 -9.62 -14.56 2.93
CA LYS A 54 -10.00 -15.47 1.85
C LYS A 54 -9.12 -16.71 1.89
N PRO A 55 -9.67 -17.92 1.63
CA PRO A 55 -8.86 -19.10 1.34
C PRO A 55 -7.86 -18.82 0.22
N LYS A 56 -6.66 -19.42 0.27
CA LYS A 56 -5.56 -19.15 -0.71
C LYS A 56 -6.05 -19.20 -2.17
N LEU A 57 -6.82 -20.21 -2.53
CA LEU A 57 -7.36 -20.40 -3.89
C LEU A 57 -8.37 -19.33 -4.35
N LYS A 58 -8.92 -18.53 -3.44
CA LYS A 58 -9.87 -17.44 -3.74
C LYS A 58 -9.25 -16.05 -3.68
N ARG A 59 -7.94 -15.96 -3.40
CA ARG A 59 -7.20 -14.70 -3.42
C ARG A 59 -6.93 -14.33 -4.87
N LYS A 60 -7.15 -13.07 -5.21
CA LYS A 60 -6.82 -12.49 -6.51
C LYS A 60 -5.47 -11.79 -6.51
N PHE A 61 -5.01 -11.31 -5.36
CA PHE A 61 -3.80 -10.51 -5.29
C PHE A 61 -2.75 -11.08 -4.32
N GLY A 62 -3.17 -11.58 -3.15
CA GLY A 62 -2.22 -12.14 -2.19
C GLY A 62 -2.72 -12.05 -0.76
N TYR A 63 -2.01 -12.68 0.17
CA TYR A 63 -2.45 -12.75 1.57
C TYR A 63 -2.53 -11.35 2.20
N PHE A 64 -1.46 -10.56 2.06
CA PHE A 64 -1.34 -9.21 2.60
C PHE A 64 -1.01 -8.21 1.50
N GLY A 65 -1.93 -7.96 0.57
CA GLY A 65 -1.77 -6.86 -0.39
C GLY A 65 -1.70 -5.52 0.35
N MET A 66 -0.55 -4.87 0.38
CA MET A 66 -0.30 -3.57 1.01
C MET A 66 -0.53 -2.46 -0.02
N PRO A 67 -1.45 -1.51 0.19
CA PRO A 67 -1.57 -0.33 -0.67
C PRO A 67 -0.27 0.50 -0.67
N VAL A 68 0.09 1.08 -1.81
CA VAL A 68 1.30 1.89 -1.95
C VAL A 68 0.92 3.36 -2.10
N LEU A 69 1.43 4.19 -1.21
CA LEU A 69 1.21 5.64 -1.18
C LEU A 69 2.44 6.37 -1.74
N LYS A 70 2.19 7.32 -2.62
CA LYS A 70 3.18 8.30 -3.11
C LYS A 70 2.54 9.69 -3.01
N GLY A 71 3.17 10.58 -2.24
CA GLY A 71 2.57 11.85 -1.88
C GLY A 71 1.20 11.66 -1.21
N HIS A 72 0.13 12.06 -1.90
CA HIS A 72 -1.25 11.98 -1.41
C HIS A 72 -2.12 10.97 -2.19
N ARG A 73 -1.51 10.08 -2.99
CA ARG A 73 -2.23 9.13 -3.85
C ARG A 73 -1.84 7.70 -3.55
N ILE A 74 -2.83 6.80 -3.56
CA ILE A 74 -2.56 5.36 -3.67
C ILE A 74 -2.31 5.05 -5.15
N VAL A 75 -1.09 4.60 -5.44
CA VAL A 75 -0.55 4.42 -6.79
C VAL A 75 -0.31 2.96 -7.16
N GLY A 76 -0.73 2.04 -6.29
CA GLY A 76 -0.52 0.61 -6.48
C GLY A 76 -0.69 -0.19 -5.20
N ARG A 77 -0.21 -1.42 -5.25
CA ARG A 77 -0.18 -2.36 -4.13
C ARG A 77 0.89 -3.43 -4.36
N VAL A 78 1.37 -4.01 -3.27
CA VAL A 78 2.35 -5.10 -3.26
C VAL A 78 1.97 -6.11 -2.19
N ALA A 79 2.08 -7.41 -2.46
CA ALA A 79 1.75 -8.47 -1.50
C ALA A 79 3.02 -9.17 -1.00
N PRO A 80 3.71 -8.64 0.03
CA PRO A 80 4.89 -9.28 0.59
C PRO A 80 4.53 -10.42 1.56
N ARG A 81 5.33 -11.47 1.53
CA ARG A 81 5.29 -12.61 2.45
C ARG A 81 6.70 -12.96 2.90
N LYS A 82 6.98 -12.82 4.19
CA LYS A 82 8.25 -13.24 4.77
C LYS A 82 8.30 -14.76 4.93
N SER A 83 9.45 -15.36 4.64
CA SER A 83 9.79 -16.73 4.99
C SER A 83 11.30 -16.84 5.24
N GLY A 84 11.69 -17.05 6.51
CA GLY A 84 13.10 -16.95 6.91
C GLY A 84 13.65 -15.55 6.67
N GLU A 85 14.78 -15.47 5.97
CA GLU A 85 15.45 -14.21 5.57
C GLU A 85 15.03 -13.71 4.18
N THR A 86 14.01 -14.33 3.58
CA THR A 86 13.53 -13.97 2.24
C THR A 86 12.16 -13.31 2.32
N LEU A 87 12.02 -12.18 1.63
CA LEU A 87 10.76 -11.53 1.34
C LEU A 87 10.27 -11.97 -0.03
N PHE A 88 9.25 -12.82 -0.06
CA PHE A 88 8.56 -13.19 -1.30
C PHE A 88 7.55 -12.10 -1.67
N ILE A 89 7.50 -11.70 -2.92
CA ILE A 89 6.47 -10.82 -3.45
C ILE A 89 5.48 -11.69 -4.22
N GLU A 90 4.32 -11.94 -3.61
CA GLU A 90 3.27 -12.80 -4.18
C GLU A 90 2.59 -12.13 -5.39
N ALA A 91 2.49 -10.80 -5.37
CA ALA A 91 2.01 -10.00 -6.50
C ALA A 91 2.38 -8.52 -6.32
N GLN A 92 2.39 -7.77 -7.41
CA GLN A 92 2.51 -6.33 -7.41
C GLN A 92 1.70 -5.71 -8.55
N GLU A 93 1.18 -4.51 -8.34
CA GLU A 93 0.43 -3.74 -9.33
C GLU A 93 0.68 -2.26 -9.05
N PHE A 94 1.12 -1.52 -10.07
CA PHE A 94 1.43 -0.09 -9.96
C PHE A 94 0.83 0.66 -11.15
N ASP A 95 0.52 1.93 -10.92
CA ASP A 95 0.18 2.87 -11.99
C ASP A 95 1.40 3.16 -12.86
N ASP A 96 1.18 3.48 -14.14
CA ASP A 96 2.23 3.83 -15.11
C ASP A 96 3.10 5.03 -14.68
N SER A 97 2.63 5.81 -13.71
CA SER A 97 3.35 6.95 -13.13
C SER A 97 4.49 6.58 -12.17
N ILE A 98 4.67 5.29 -11.86
CA ILE A 98 5.69 4.80 -10.93
C ILE A 98 6.87 4.24 -11.71
N SER A 99 8.06 4.77 -11.45
CA SER A 99 9.27 4.31 -12.13
C SER A 99 9.78 2.98 -11.56
N PRO A 100 10.55 2.20 -12.33
CA PRO A 100 11.21 0.99 -11.82
C PRO A 100 12.07 1.26 -10.58
N ASP A 101 12.78 2.38 -10.52
CA ASP A 101 13.64 2.75 -9.39
C ASP A 101 12.82 3.00 -8.11
N GLU A 102 11.61 3.56 -8.24
CA GLU A 102 10.71 3.76 -7.11
C GLU A 102 10.15 2.44 -6.59
N ILE A 103 9.84 1.50 -7.49
CA ILE A 103 9.44 0.13 -7.11
C ILE A 103 10.59 -0.55 -6.39
N GLU A 104 11.81 -0.45 -6.90
CA GLU A 104 12.99 -1.04 -6.26
C GLU A 104 13.21 -0.46 -4.85
N LEU A 105 13.15 0.87 -4.71
CA LEU A 105 13.27 1.55 -3.41
C LEU A 105 12.18 1.09 -2.43
N LEU A 106 10.95 0.92 -2.90
CA LEU A 106 9.84 0.41 -2.09
C LEU A 106 10.13 -1.02 -1.59
N LEU A 107 10.59 -1.91 -2.48
CA LEU A 107 10.92 -3.29 -2.13
C LEU A 107 12.10 -3.37 -1.15
N GLN A 108 13.12 -2.52 -1.31
CA GLN A 108 14.23 -2.38 -0.37
C GLN A 108 13.77 -1.90 1.01
N LYS A 109 12.83 -0.95 1.08
CA LYS A 109 12.22 -0.53 2.36
C LYS A 109 11.50 -1.69 3.02
N LEU A 110 10.68 -2.42 2.26
CA LEU A 110 9.94 -3.58 2.76
C LEU A 110 10.87 -4.69 3.27
N SER A 111 11.95 -5.01 2.54
CA SER A 111 12.92 -6.01 2.98
C SER A 111 13.64 -5.58 4.24
N THR A 112 14.01 -4.30 4.34
CA THR A 112 14.61 -3.70 5.54
C THR A 112 13.66 -3.84 6.74
N TRP A 113 12.39 -3.44 6.59
CA TRP A 113 11.39 -3.56 7.66
C TRP A 113 11.13 -5.00 8.08
N ALA A 114 11.10 -5.92 7.11
CA ALA A 114 10.91 -7.34 7.36
C ALA A 114 12.20 -8.04 7.84
N SER A 115 13.32 -7.34 7.92
CA SER A 115 14.66 -7.89 8.19
C SER A 115 14.97 -9.09 7.28
N CYS A 116 14.82 -8.90 5.97
CA CYS A 116 15.08 -9.89 4.93
C CYS A 116 16.26 -9.46 4.05
N SER A 117 17.19 -10.40 3.82
CA SER A 117 18.39 -10.21 3.00
C SER A 117 18.12 -10.42 1.51
N HIS A 118 17.01 -11.08 1.18
CA HIS A 118 16.64 -11.43 -0.19
C HIS A 118 15.21 -11.01 -0.48
N VAL A 119 14.98 -10.52 -1.70
CA VAL A 119 13.64 -10.27 -2.25
C VAL A 119 13.48 -11.16 -3.47
N ILE A 120 12.40 -11.95 -3.50
CA ILE A 120 12.10 -12.87 -4.62
C ILE A 120 10.70 -12.59 -5.11
N MET A 121 10.55 -12.34 -6.41
CA MET A 121 9.25 -12.30 -7.06
C MET A 121 8.73 -13.73 -7.23
N GLU A 122 7.55 -14.04 -6.70
CA GLU A 122 6.85 -15.27 -7.10
C GLU A 122 6.42 -15.07 -8.55
N ARG A 123 6.91 -15.91 -9.46
CA ARG A 123 6.59 -15.80 -10.90
C ARG A 123 5.07 -15.88 -11.08
N ASP A 124 4.55 -15.00 -11.95
CA ASP A 124 3.17 -15.04 -12.45
C ASP A 124 2.82 -16.38 -13.12
#